data_AF-A0A9D0YXD9-F1
#
_entry.id   AF-A0A9D0YXD9-F1
#
_cell.length_a   1.000
_cell.length_b   1.000
_cell.length_c   1.000
_cell.angle_alpha   90.00
_cell.angle_beta   90.00
_cell.angle_gamma   90.00
#
_symmetry.space_group_name_H-M   'P 1'
#
loop_
_entity.id
_entity.type
_entity.pdbx_description
1 polymer ?
#
loop_
_entity_poly.entity_id
_entity_poly.type
_entity_poly.pdbx_seq_one_letter_code
_entity_poly.pdbx_strand_id
1 'polypeptide(L)'
;MRWKLAALLCGALCLCAGATALASEEAQDLTAQCDFMIRHYQTPIRYFTDRSYETVAVSETIDDSFLQITLPEGSACGGLYIVWGDDVMPWHLLREEADGTWSVLHTGEAGGFLHQYIPLQGETARLRIVSDGEATRYLRIKELYVLGEGETPDWVQRWQPPAQKADLLVLSAHPDDEWIYMGGVIPSCVDAGKTVQVAYLTTADTRRRSELLDGLWLGGVRHYPDMTSGLSDRYTTSLADQYSYWPKGDVNRYVVTLYRRYRPDVVVTHDVNGEYGHGAHRVAADAAQKAVALAAGTENTAGLEAYGPWEIRKLYLHLYETGQMKMDWRVPLASFGGRTALEIARAAFAKHVSQDDGTWEVLDEGRHDNSVFGLAFSAVGPDVTGGDFFENLSETQEETGLVITVPEQDDIPMVIDSIE
;
A
#
# COMPACT_ATOMS: atom_id res chain seq x y z
N MET A 1 -43.31 64.52 -36.56
CA MET A 1 -43.46 65.49 -35.46
C MET A 1 -42.95 64.83 -34.18
N ARG A 2 -41.99 65.50 -33.52
CA ARG A 2 -41.40 65.31 -32.19
C ARG A 2 -41.94 64.22 -31.24
N TRP A 3 -41.01 63.36 -30.81
CA TRP A 3 -40.68 62.89 -29.43
C TRP A 3 -41.78 62.25 -28.57
N LYS A 4 -41.53 61.02 -28.08
CA LYS A 4 -41.18 60.74 -26.66
C LYS A 4 -40.82 59.27 -26.43
N LEU A 5 -39.80 59.09 -25.60
CA LEU A 5 -39.26 57.84 -25.08
C LEU A 5 -40.26 57.08 -24.20
N ALA A 6 -40.17 55.75 -24.20
CA ALA A 6 -40.36 54.93 -23.01
C ALA A 6 -39.35 53.77 -23.06
N ALA A 7 -38.40 53.80 -22.12
CA ALA A 7 -37.42 52.76 -21.90
C ALA A 7 -38.08 51.58 -21.16
N LEU A 8 -37.83 50.36 -21.61
CA LEU A 8 -38.05 49.13 -20.86
C LEU A 8 -36.74 48.35 -20.88
N LEU A 9 -36.03 48.38 -19.75
CA LEU A 9 -34.94 47.47 -19.46
C LEU A 9 -35.51 46.04 -19.39
N CYS A 10 -35.14 45.19 -20.34
CA CYS A 10 -35.20 43.74 -20.14
C CYS A 10 -33.89 43.30 -19.51
N GLY A 11 -33.89 43.14 -18.18
CA GLY A 11 -32.84 42.42 -17.49
C GLY A 11 -32.92 40.94 -17.85
N ALA A 12 -31.94 40.44 -18.60
CA ALA A 12 -31.74 39.01 -18.75
C ALA A 12 -31.10 38.49 -17.45
N LEU A 13 -31.91 37.92 -16.55
CA LEU A 13 -31.42 37.02 -15.52
C LEU A 13 -31.03 35.71 -16.21
N CYS A 14 -29.74 35.53 -16.48
CA CYS A 14 -29.17 34.20 -16.63
C CYS A 14 -29.32 33.48 -15.29
N LEU A 15 -30.32 32.61 -15.19
CA LEU A 15 -30.38 31.56 -14.18
C LEU A 15 -29.22 30.59 -14.47
N CYS A 16 -28.05 30.90 -13.91
CA CYS A 16 -27.06 29.87 -13.63
C CYS A 16 -27.68 28.96 -12.57
N ALA A 17 -28.31 27.87 -13.01
CA ALA A 17 -28.59 26.74 -12.15
C ALA A 17 -27.24 26.15 -11.75
N GLY A 18 -26.64 26.69 -10.69
CA GLY A 18 -25.59 26.01 -9.97
C GLY A 18 -26.19 24.72 -9.44
N ALA A 19 -25.82 23.59 -10.05
CA ALA A 19 -25.91 22.31 -9.38
C ALA A 19 -24.94 22.39 -8.20
N THR A 20 -25.44 22.85 -7.05
CA THR A 20 -24.81 22.54 -5.78
C THR A 20 -24.87 21.02 -5.67
N ALA A 21 -23.77 20.34 -5.96
CA ALA A 21 -23.56 18.99 -5.46
C ALA A 21 -23.74 19.12 -3.94
N LEU A 22 -24.86 18.63 -3.42
CA LEU A 22 -24.98 18.41 -1.99
C LEU A 22 -23.84 17.46 -1.65
N ALA A 23 -22.90 17.92 -0.80
CA ALA A 23 -21.86 17.04 -0.29
C ALA A 23 -22.58 15.83 0.31
N SER A 24 -22.29 14.65 -0.24
CA SER A 24 -22.73 13.40 0.37
C SER A 24 -22.19 13.37 1.79
N GLU A 25 -23.02 13.03 2.78
CA GLU A 25 -22.52 12.83 4.14
C GLU A 25 -21.55 11.64 4.14
N GLU A 26 -20.48 11.70 4.94
CA GLU A 26 -19.54 10.58 5.10
C GLU A 26 -20.29 9.36 5.66
N ALA A 27 -20.01 8.17 5.12
CA ALA A 27 -20.67 6.94 5.52
C ALA A 27 -20.36 6.60 6.97
N GLN A 28 -21.41 6.39 7.77
CA GLN A 28 -21.30 6.03 9.17
C GLN A 28 -20.77 4.60 9.35
N ASP A 29 -19.89 4.38 10.34
CA ASP A 29 -19.57 3.03 10.83
C ASP A 29 -20.75 2.47 11.64
N LEU A 30 -21.46 1.50 11.05
CA LEU A 30 -22.60 0.80 11.65
C LEU A 30 -22.19 -0.47 12.41
N THR A 31 -20.90 -0.83 12.44
CA THR A 31 -20.43 -2.13 12.96
C THR A 31 -20.98 -2.44 14.35
N ALA A 32 -20.91 -1.49 15.29
CA ALA A 32 -21.37 -1.70 16.67
C ALA A 32 -22.89 -1.85 16.81
N GLN A 33 -23.65 -1.53 15.77
CA GLN A 33 -25.11 -1.63 15.72
C GLN A 33 -25.56 -2.93 15.04
N CYS A 34 -24.66 -3.62 14.33
CA CYS A 34 -24.96 -4.89 13.67
C CYS A 34 -24.97 -6.07 14.65
N ASP A 35 -25.86 -7.03 14.38
CA ASP A 35 -25.81 -8.34 15.04
C ASP A 35 -24.97 -9.31 14.21
N PHE A 36 -23.95 -9.88 14.86
CA PHE A 36 -23.06 -10.87 14.25
C PHE A 36 -23.39 -12.29 14.72
N MET A 37 -23.27 -13.25 13.81
CA MET A 37 -23.37 -14.67 14.11
C MET A 37 -22.28 -15.43 13.37
N ILE A 38 -21.52 -16.27 14.08
CA ILE A 38 -20.49 -17.13 13.48
C ILE A 38 -20.93 -18.59 13.54
N ARG A 39 -20.54 -19.36 12.53
CA ARG A 39 -20.72 -20.81 12.47
C ARG A 39 -19.38 -21.47 12.14
N HIS A 40 -19.00 -22.51 12.90
CA HIS A 40 -17.74 -23.24 12.75
C HIS A 40 -16.52 -22.34 12.85
N TYR A 41 -16.39 -21.63 13.98
CA TYR A 41 -15.24 -20.79 14.31
C TYR A 41 -14.57 -21.27 15.59
N GLN A 42 -13.25 -21.22 15.59
CA GLN A 42 -12.40 -21.63 16.72
C GLN A 42 -12.18 -20.48 17.71
N THR A 43 -12.72 -19.30 17.41
CA THR A 43 -12.42 -18.03 18.08
C THR A 43 -13.70 -17.25 18.39
N PRO A 44 -13.69 -16.35 19.39
CA PRO A 44 -14.86 -15.58 19.76
C PRO A 44 -15.21 -14.50 18.74
N ILE A 45 -16.51 -14.19 18.61
CA ILE A 45 -17.03 -13.20 17.67
C ILE A 45 -16.51 -11.77 17.85
N ARG A 46 -16.04 -11.42 19.05
CA ARG A 46 -15.49 -10.08 19.32
C ARG A 46 -14.20 -9.80 18.52
N TYR A 47 -13.48 -10.85 18.08
CA TYR A 47 -12.22 -10.71 17.33
C TYR A 47 -12.39 -10.17 15.91
N PHE A 48 -13.62 -9.99 15.43
CA PHE A 48 -13.86 -9.31 14.15
C PHE A 48 -13.95 -7.78 14.30
N THR A 49 -14.10 -7.28 15.54
CA THR A 49 -14.52 -5.90 15.78
C THR A 49 -13.88 -5.29 17.02
N ASP A 50 -12.80 -5.88 17.54
CA ASP A 50 -12.13 -5.38 18.76
C ASP A 50 -11.10 -4.29 18.47
N ARG A 51 -10.99 -3.87 17.20
CA ARG A 51 -10.14 -2.80 16.69
C ARG A 51 -8.66 -3.09 16.95
N SER A 52 -8.26 -4.36 16.81
CA SER A 52 -6.93 -4.85 17.10
C SER A 52 -6.39 -5.75 16.00
N TYR A 53 -5.13 -5.54 15.63
CA TYR A 53 -4.40 -6.45 14.74
C TYR A 53 -3.69 -7.59 15.48
N GLU A 54 -3.79 -7.67 16.81
CA GLU A 54 -3.24 -8.78 17.60
C GLU A 54 -4.16 -10.01 17.58
N THR A 55 -5.46 -9.78 17.48
CA THR A 55 -6.50 -10.79 17.43
C THR A 55 -6.81 -11.16 15.98
N VAL A 56 -7.27 -12.40 15.78
CA VAL A 56 -7.70 -12.87 14.46
C VAL A 56 -8.81 -13.89 14.67
N ALA A 57 -9.94 -13.66 14.03
CA ALA A 57 -11.01 -14.64 13.94
C ALA A 57 -10.64 -15.69 12.90
N VAL A 58 -10.74 -16.96 13.29
CA VAL A 58 -10.36 -18.13 12.49
C VAL A 58 -11.52 -19.10 12.38
N SER A 59 -11.95 -19.38 11.15
CA SER A 59 -12.94 -20.42 10.89
C SER A 59 -12.31 -21.81 10.93
N GLU A 60 -13.12 -22.83 11.18
CA GLU A 60 -12.76 -24.21 10.90
C GLU A 60 -12.70 -24.41 9.37
N THR A 61 -11.91 -25.39 8.93
CA THR A 61 -11.76 -25.80 7.54
C THR A 61 -12.90 -26.78 7.16
N ILE A 62 -14.11 -26.24 7.06
CA ILE A 62 -15.36 -26.97 6.77
C ILE A 62 -16.23 -26.08 5.87
N ASP A 63 -16.88 -26.65 4.87
CA ASP A 63 -17.64 -25.94 3.81
C ASP A 63 -18.83 -25.09 4.30
N ASP A 64 -19.30 -25.27 5.55
CA ASP A 64 -20.43 -24.53 6.15
C ASP A 64 -19.97 -23.44 7.16
N SER A 65 -18.67 -23.11 7.16
CA SER A 65 -18.11 -22.02 7.98
C SER A 65 -18.54 -20.66 7.44
N PHE A 66 -19.13 -19.82 8.29
CA PHE A 66 -19.51 -18.46 7.89
C PHE A 66 -19.53 -17.45 9.03
N LEU A 67 -19.33 -16.18 8.67
CA LEU A 67 -19.72 -15.02 9.45
C LEU A 67 -20.96 -14.40 8.82
N GLN A 68 -22.05 -14.29 9.59
CA GLN A 68 -23.26 -13.57 9.20
C GLN A 68 -23.31 -12.21 9.89
N ILE A 69 -23.71 -11.20 9.12
CA ILE A 69 -23.91 -9.82 9.55
C ILE A 69 -25.38 -9.50 9.35
N THR A 70 -26.06 -9.06 10.40
CA THR A 70 -27.44 -8.57 10.34
C THR A 70 -27.43 -7.08 10.62
N LEU A 71 -27.94 -6.29 9.67
CA LEU A 71 -28.00 -4.85 9.79
C LEU A 71 -29.13 -4.40 10.73
N PRO A 72 -29.01 -3.22 11.36
CA PRO A 72 -30.12 -2.61 12.09
C PRO A 72 -31.35 -2.43 11.20
N GLU A 73 -32.54 -2.54 11.78
CA GLU A 73 -33.79 -2.33 11.05
C GLU A 73 -33.84 -0.93 10.42
N GLY A 74 -34.10 -0.88 9.12
CA GLY A 74 -34.18 0.37 8.35
C GLY A 74 -32.82 0.95 7.91
N SER A 75 -31.71 0.27 8.19
CA SER A 75 -30.37 0.68 7.71
C SER A 75 -30.02 0.00 6.37
N ALA A 76 -29.23 0.70 5.56
CA ALA A 76 -28.64 0.17 4.34
C ALA A 76 -27.10 0.08 4.49
N CYS A 77 -26.49 -0.93 3.86
CA CYS A 77 -25.04 -1.13 3.83
C CYS A 77 -24.48 -0.48 2.56
N GLY A 78 -23.67 0.57 2.70
CA GLY A 78 -22.95 1.18 1.58
C GLY A 78 -21.62 0.48 1.27
N GLY A 79 -21.07 -0.30 2.20
CA GLY A 79 -19.94 -1.18 1.91
C GLY A 79 -19.40 -1.91 3.13
N LEU A 80 -18.58 -2.94 2.86
CA LEU A 80 -17.81 -3.64 3.88
C LEU A 80 -16.34 -3.33 3.72
N TYR A 81 -15.66 -3.08 4.83
CA TYR A 81 -14.20 -3.03 4.88
C TYR A 81 -13.68 -4.20 5.72
N ILE A 82 -12.90 -5.08 5.12
CA ILE A 82 -12.42 -6.32 5.70
C ILE A 82 -10.89 -6.23 5.82
N VAL A 83 -10.38 -6.52 7.01
CA VAL A 83 -8.95 -6.72 7.25
C VAL A 83 -8.70 -8.20 7.46
N TRP A 84 -8.05 -8.82 6.49
CA TRP A 84 -7.67 -10.22 6.49
C TRP A 84 -6.47 -10.46 7.42
N GLY A 85 -6.46 -11.63 8.05
CA GLY A 85 -5.45 -12.01 9.04
C GLY A 85 -4.24 -12.75 8.50
N ASP A 86 -4.27 -13.10 7.22
CA ASP A 86 -3.19 -13.70 6.44
C ASP A 86 -3.50 -13.55 4.94
N ASP A 87 -2.69 -14.14 4.06
CA ASP A 87 -2.93 -14.19 2.63
C ASP A 87 -4.38 -14.60 2.31
N VAL A 88 -5.03 -13.79 1.47
CA VAL A 88 -6.47 -13.93 1.16
C VAL A 88 -6.69 -15.22 0.38
N MET A 89 -7.48 -16.13 0.94
CA MET A 89 -8.00 -17.32 0.25
C MET A 89 -9.30 -16.96 -0.48
N PRO A 90 -9.71 -17.69 -1.54
CA PRO A 90 -10.95 -17.39 -2.22
C PRO A 90 -12.17 -17.50 -1.30
N TRP A 91 -13.08 -16.54 -1.45
CA TRP A 91 -14.21 -16.34 -0.54
C TRP A 91 -15.38 -15.69 -1.27
N HIS A 92 -16.57 -15.78 -0.69
CA HIS A 92 -17.75 -15.09 -1.21
C HIS A 92 -18.41 -14.21 -0.16
N LEU A 93 -18.86 -13.04 -0.59
CA LEU A 93 -19.87 -12.25 0.10
C LEU A 93 -21.23 -12.65 -0.46
N LEU A 94 -22.11 -13.13 0.41
CA LEU A 94 -23.47 -13.49 0.06
C LEU A 94 -24.46 -12.48 0.65
N ARG A 95 -25.58 -12.28 -0.05
CA ARG A 95 -26.76 -11.57 0.45
C ARG A 95 -27.94 -12.51 0.57
N GLU A 96 -28.73 -12.30 1.60
CA GLU A 96 -30.03 -12.94 1.68
C GLU A 96 -31.07 -12.20 0.83
N GLU A 97 -31.78 -12.96 -0.01
CA GLU A 97 -32.87 -12.49 -0.86
C GLU A 97 -34.21 -12.57 -0.12
N ALA A 98 -35.24 -11.89 -0.66
CA ALA A 98 -36.56 -11.80 -0.02
C ALA A 98 -37.27 -13.15 0.18
N ASP A 99 -36.90 -14.18 -0.60
CA ASP A 99 -37.41 -15.54 -0.49
C ASP A 99 -36.64 -16.41 0.53
N GLY A 100 -35.62 -15.85 1.19
CA GLY A 100 -34.76 -16.51 2.16
C GLY A 100 -33.59 -17.30 1.54
N THR A 101 -33.40 -17.24 0.23
CA THR A 101 -32.23 -17.80 -0.44
C THR A 101 -31.01 -16.88 -0.34
N TRP A 102 -29.82 -17.39 -0.64
CA TRP A 102 -28.58 -16.63 -0.62
C TRP A 102 -28.02 -16.50 -2.03
N SER A 103 -27.65 -15.29 -2.44
CA SER A 103 -27.02 -14.98 -3.72
C SER A 103 -25.61 -14.43 -3.51
N VAL A 104 -24.70 -14.67 -4.45
CA VAL A 104 -23.33 -14.12 -4.41
C VAL A 104 -23.35 -12.65 -4.82
N LEU A 105 -22.91 -11.77 -3.93
CA LEU A 105 -22.68 -10.34 -4.20
C LEU A 105 -21.26 -10.04 -4.67
N HIS A 106 -20.29 -10.71 -4.09
CA HIS A 106 -18.87 -10.51 -4.39
C HIS A 106 -18.13 -11.83 -4.27
N THR A 107 -17.14 -12.02 -5.14
CA THR A 107 -16.18 -13.12 -5.06
C THR A 107 -14.80 -12.49 -4.88
N GLY A 108 -14.15 -12.83 -3.78
CA GLY A 108 -12.75 -12.51 -3.58
C GLY A 108 -11.87 -13.66 -4.05
N GLU A 109 -10.79 -13.32 -4.72
CA GLU A 109 -9.84 -14.27 -5.29
C GLU A 109 -8.64 -14.49 -4.35
N ALA A 110 -7.87 -15.54 -4.63
CA ALA A 110 -6.62 -15.81 -3.93
C ALA A 110 -5.63 -14.67 -4.17
N GLY A 111 -4.87 -14.28 -3.15
CA GLY A 111 -3.86 -13.23 -3.29
C GLY A 111 -4.43 -11.80 -3.39
N GLY A 112 -5.70 -11.60 -3.01
CA GLY A 112 -6.31 -10.28 -2.86
C GLY A 112 -5.62 -9.42 -1.79
N PHE A 113 -6.07 -8.17 -1.67
CA PHE A 113 -5.52 -7.22 -0.69
C PHE A 113 -5.89 -7.60 0.74
N LEU A 114 -4.93 -7.51 1.67
CA LEU A 114 -5.17 -7.77 3.09
C LEU A 114 -6.20 -6.80 3.69
N HIS A 115 -6.24 -5.57 3.19
CA HIS A 115 -7.23 -4.57 3.56
C HIS A 115 -8.11 -4.34 2.34
N GLN A 116 -9.38 -4.76 2.39
CA GLN A 116 -10.25 -4.82 1.23
C GLN A 116 -11.57 -4.09 1.49
N TYR A 117 -11.90 -3.12 0.64
CA TYR A 117 -13.20 -2.46 0.62
C TYR A 117 -14.08 -3.01 -0.50
N ILE A 118 -15.30 -3.41 -0.14
CA ILE A 118 -16.32 -3.92 -1.04
C ILE A 118 -17.49 -2.93 -1.03
N PRO A 119 -17.63 -2.07 -2.05
CA PRO A 119 -18.77 -1.17 -2.14
C PRO A 119 -20.04 -1.97 -2.40
N LEU A 120 -21.12 -1.62 -1.70
CA LEU A 120 -22.41 -2.28 -1.80
C LEU A 120 -23.49 -1.27 -2.22
N GLN A 121 -24.52 -1.77 -2.90
CA GLN A 121 -25.65 -0.96 -3.34
C GLN A 121 -26.96 -1.68 -3.00
N GLY A 122 -27.93 -0.89 -2.52
CA GLY A 122 -29.28 -1.34 -2.23
C GLY A 122 -29.47 -1.85 -0.80
N GLU A 123 -30.73 -1.94 -0.40
CA GLU A 123 -31.12 -2.43 0.92
C GLU A 123 -30.78 -3.91 1.05
N THR A 124 -30.00 -4.25 2.08
CA THR A 124 -29.67 -5.62 2.43
C THR A 124 -29.79 -5.76 3.93
N ALA A 125 -30.69 -6.63 4.41
CA ALA A 125 -30.85 -6.88 5.83
C ALA A 125 -29.77 -7.81 6.40
N ARG A 126 -29.31 -8.79 5.60
CA ARG A 126 -28.36 -9.82 6.04
C ARG A 126 -27.31 -10.15 4.97
N LEU A 127 -26.07 -10.24 5.42
CA LEU A 127 -24.89 -10.61 4.63
C LEU A 127 -24.19 -11.82 5.24
N ARG A 128 -23.48 -12.61 4.43
CA ARG A 128 -22.58 -13.67 4.90
C ARG A 128 -21.24 -13.61 4.19
N ILE A 129 -20.16 -13.74 4.96
CA ILE A 129 -18.82 -14.01 4.45
C ILE A 129 -18.59 -15.51 4.62
N VAL A 130 -18.31 -16.20 3.52
CA VAL A 130 -18.06 -17.64 3.45
C VAL A 130 -16.76 -17.91 2.71
N SER A 131 -16.05 -18.98 3.05
CA SER A 131 -15.04 -19.52 2.12
C SER A 131 -15.74 -20.06 0.88
N ASP A 132 -15.02 -20.24 -0.23
CA ASP A 132 -15.63 -20.75 -1.48
C ASP A 132 -16.01 -22.25 -1.45
N GLY A 133 -16.12 -22.84 -0.26
CA GLY A 133 -16.68 -24.18 -0.04
C GLY A 133 -15.72 -25.34 -0.29
N GLU A 134 -14.41 -25.09 -0.38
CA GLU A 134 -13.41 -26.17 -0.31
C GLU A 134 -13.00 -26.46 1.14
N ALA A 135 -13.01 -27.74 1.52
CA ALA A 135 -12.75 -28.21 2.87
C ALA A 135 -11.34 -27.91 3.42
N THR A 136 -10.41 -27.43 2.59
CA THR A 136 -9.06 -27.01 3.01
C THR A 136 -8.95 -25.52 3.29
N ARG A 137 -9.99 -24.73 2.95
CA ARG A 137 -9.96 -23.28 3.03
C ARG A 137 -10.64 -22.80 4.30
N TYR A 138 -10.08 -21.73 4.87
CA TYR A 138 -10.57 -21.10 6.08
C TYR A 138 -10.64 -19.59 5.88
N LEU A 139 -11.42 -18.92 6.72
CA LEU A 139 -11.44 -17.46 6.83
C LEU A 139 -10.56 -17.03 8.01
N ARG A 140 -9.65 -16.09 7.77
CA ARG A 140 -8.88 -15.38 8.79
C ARG A 140 -9.16 -13.90 8.68
N ILE A 141 -9.90 -13.33 9.63
CA ILE A 141 -10.30 -11.93 9.60
C ILE A 141 -9.83 -11.29 10.92
N LYS A 142 -9.02 -10.23 10.82
CA LYS A 142 -8.61 -9.40 11.97
C LYS A 142 -9.68 -8.37 12.29
N GLU A 143 -10.19 -7.67 11.29
CA GLU A 143 -11.19 -6.63 11.49
C GLU A 143 -12.24 -6.61 10.39
N LEU A 144 -13.43 -6.15 10.76
CA LEU A 144 -14.54 -5.91 9.88
C LEU A 144 -15.20 -4.59 10.26
N TYR A 145 -15.54 -3.83 9.22
CA TYR A 145 -16.34 -2.62 9.34
C TYR A 145 -17.53 -2.71 8.40
N VAL A 146 -18.71 -2.40 8.94
CA VAL A 146 -19.95 -2.29 8.18
C VAL A 146 -20.25 -0.81 8.01
N LEU A 147 -20.11 -0.29 6.80
CA LEU A 147 -20.30 1.12 6.51
C LEU A 147 -21.70 1.34 5.93
N GLY A 148 -22.39 2.36 6.44
CA GLY A 148 -23.67 2.83 5.91
C GLY A 148 -23.53 3.42 4.51
N GLU A 149 -24.63 3.91 3.95
CA GLU A 149 -24.59 4.72 2.72
C GLU A 149 -23.93 6.08 2.98
N GLY A 150 -23.26 6.62 1.97
CA GLY A 150 -22.58 7.91 2.05
C GLY A 150 -21.25 7.92 1.29
N GLU A 151 -20.47 8.97 1.50
CA GLU A 151 -19.11 9.06 0.99
C GLU A 151 -18.20 8.14 1.81
N THR A 152 -17.47 7.24 1.17
CA THR A 152 -16.58 6.32 1.88
C THR A 152 -15.50 7.11 2.65
N PRO A 153 -15.35 6.91 3.97
CA PRO A 153 -14.38 7.63 4.79
C PRO A 153 -12.94 7.50 4.27
N ASP A 154 -12.14 8.54 4.47
CA ASP A 154 -10.76 8.59 3.97
C ASP A 154 -9.82 7.53 4.58
N TRP A 155 -10.15 7.00 5.77
CA TRP A 155 -9.38 5.94 6.41
C TRP A 155 -9.62 4.55 5.80
N VAL A 156 -10.67 4.39 5.00
CA VAL A 156 -10.99 3.11 4.34
C VAL A 156 -10.07 2.91 3.15
N GLN A 157 -9.26 1.87 3.21
CA GLN A 157 -8.27 1.59 2.17
C GLN A 157 -8.92 1.00 0.92
N ARG A 158 -8.68 1.68 -0.20
CA ARG A 158 -9.15 1.33 -1.55
C ARG A 158 -7.95 1.15 -2.44
N TRP A 159 -7.21 0.07 -2.19
CA TRP A 159 -5.98 -0.23 -2.91
C TRP A 159 -6.22 -0.44 -4.40
N GLN A 160 -5.29 0.10 -5.18
CA GLN A 160 -5.10 -0.26 -6.57
C GLN A 160 -4.08 -1.40 -6.64
N PRO A 161 -4.09 -2.22 -7.69
CA PRO A 161 -3.01 -3.17 -7.94
C PRO A 161 -1.64 -2.47 -7.92
N PRO A 162 -0.55 -3.20 -7.62
CA PRO A 162 0.81 -2.66 -7.72
C PRO A 162 1.01 -1.96 -9.08
N ALA A 163 1.76 -0.86 -9.07
CA ALA A 163 1.94 -0.03 -10.24
C ALA A 163 2.52 -0.83 -11.42
N GLN A 164 2.16 -0.50 -12.66
CA GLN A 164 2.84 -1.08 -13.84
C GLN A 164 4.12 -0.31 -14.18
N LYS A 165 4.14 0.97 -13.81
CA LYS A 165 5.27 1.90 -13.93
C LYS A 165 5.24 2.78 -12.70
N ALA A 166 6.37 2.91 -12.01
CA ALA A 166 6.54 3.85 -10.92
C ALA A 166 7.47 4.99 -11.34
N ASP A 167 7.22 6.19 -10.86
CA ASP A 167 8.22 7.27 -10.90
C ASP A 167 9.29 7.00 -9.82
N LEU A 168 8.83 6.60 -8.62
CA LEU A 168 9.65 6.27 -7.47
C LEU A 168 9.36 4.85 -6.97
N LEU A 169 10.42 4.07 -6.75
CA LEU A 169 10.39 2.87 -5.90
C LEU A 169 11.10 3.16 -4.57
N VAL A 170 10.39 3.01 -3.46
CA VAL A 170 11.00 2.93 -2.12
C VAL A 170 11.22 1.46 -1.78
N LEU A 171 12.48 1.06 -1.61
CA LEU A 171 12.83 -0.29 -1.16
C LEU A 171 13.13 -0.24 0.34
N SER A 172 12.20 -0.75 1.13
CA SER A 172 12.32 -0.85 2.58
C SER A 172 12.80 -2.23 3.01
N ALA A 173 13.47 -2.32 4.17
CA ALA A 173 13.91 -3.60 4.69
C ALA A 173 12.78 -4.21 5.52
N HIS A 174 12.27 -3.46 6.51
CA HIS A 174 11.16 -3.85 7.37
C HIS A 174 10.00 -2.83 7.29
N PRO A 175 8.81 -3.19 7.81
CA PRO A 175 7.69 -2.26 7.89
C PRO A 175 7.84 -1.25 9.02
N ASP A 176 8.21 0.00 8.70
CA ASP A 176 8.43 1.17 9.58
C ASP A 176 9.60 2.02 9.06
N ASP A 177 10.64 1.34 8.58
CA ASP A 177 11.88 1.89 8.04
C ASP A 177 11.64 2.98 6.99
N GLU A 178 10.62 2.83 6.14
CA GLU A 178 10.26 3.80 5.10
C GLU A 178 9.90 5.18 5.67
N TRP A 179 9.48 5.23 6.94
CA TRP A 179 9.19 6.47 7.66
C TRP A 179 10.39 6.91 8.50
N ILE A 180 11.05 5.97 9.17
CA ILE A 180 12.18 6.28 10.06
C ILE A 180 13.35 6.84 9.24
N TYR A 181 13.76 6.14 8.18
CA TYR A 181 15.00 6.43 7.44
C TYR A 181 14.79 7.11 6.09
N MET A 182 13.63 6.89 5.45
CA MET A 182 13.28 7.59 4.21
C MET A 182 12.33 8.78 4.45
N GLY A 183 11.82 8.96 5.67
CA GLY A 183 11.20 10.20 6.11
C GLY A 183 10.10 10.72 5.18
N GLY A 184 10.27 11.96 4.74
CA GLY A 184 9.32 12.68 3.90
C GLY A 184 9.30 12.28 2.42
N VAL A 185 10.09 11.29 1.99
CA VAL A 185 10.21 10.88 0.58
C VAL A 185 8.85 10.55 -0.04
N ILE A 186 8.09 9.64 0.58
CA ILE A 186 6.78 9.18 0.09
C ILE A 186 5.79 10.36 -0.05
N PRO A 187 5.46 11.09 1.03
CA PRO A 187 4.45 12.14 0.94
C PRO A 187 4.86 13.29 0.01
N SER A 188 6.16 13.65 -0.05
CA SER A 188 6.63 14.70 -0.97
C SER A 188 6.47 14.29 -2.43
N CYS A 189 6.75 13.02 -2.77
CA CYS A 189 6.58 12.52 -4.12
C CYS A 189 5.10 12.38 -4.50
N VAL A 190 4.26 11.92 -3.58
CA VAL A 190 2.80 11.89 -3.78
C VAL A 190 2.26 13.30 -4.02
N ASP A 191 2.69 14.30 -3.25
CA ASP A 191 2.26 15.69 -3.43
C ASP A 191 2.69 16.27 -4.79
N ALA A 192 3.87 15.87 -5.26
CA ALA A 192 4.37 16.19 -6.60
C ALA A 192 3.68 15.41 -7.73
N GLY A 193 2.63 14.62 -7.43
CA GLY A 193 1.87 13.85 -8.42
C GLY A 193 2.61 12.62 -8.96
N LYS A 194 3.65 12.14 -8.27
CA LYS A 194 4.44 10.98 -8.69
C LYS A 194 3.75 9.68 -8.31
N THR A 195 3.87 8.69 -9.19
CA THR A 195 3.48 7.31 -8.91
C THR A 195 4.53 6.67 -8.02
N VAL A 196 4.19 6.42 -6.75
CA VAL A 196 5.06 5.81 -5.76
C VAL A 196 4.70 4.33 -5.59
N GLN A 197 5.67 3.45 -5.82
CA GLN A 197 5.62 2.05 -5.45
C GLN A 197 6.51 1.83 -4.23
N VAL A 198 6.04 1.00 -3.29
CA VAL A 198 6.82 0.59 -2.12
C VAL A 198 6.99 -0.93 -2.15
N ALA A 199 8.18 -1.40 -1.80
CA ALA A 199 8.50 -2.82 -1.71
C ALA A 199 9.28 -3.11 -0.43
N TYR A 200 9.06 -4.28 0.15
CA TYR A 200 9.67 -4.70 1.42
C TYR A 200 10.51 -5.96 1.23
N LEU A 201 11.74 -5.96 1.78
CA LEU A 201 12.53 -7.19 1.85
C LEU A 201 11.93 -8.18 2.83
N THR A 202 11.33 -7.76 3.93
CA THR A 202 10.54 -8.61 4.81
C THR A 202 9.39 -7.83 5.42
N THR A 203 8.32 -8.52 5.79
CA THR A 203 7.18 -7.91 6.49
C THR A 203 7.05 -8.34 7.94
N ALA A 204 8.00 -9.13 8.45
CA ALA A 204 8.01 -9.74 9.78
C ALA A 204 6.81 -10.66 10.10
N ASP A 205 5.60 -10.10 10.25
CA ASP A 205 4.38 -10.84 10.58
C ASP A 205 3.11 -10.16 10.02
N THR A 206 1.95 -10.80 10.19
CA THR A 206 0.69 -10.30 9.62
C THR A 206 0.12 -9.07 10.33
N ARG A 207 0.52 -8.79 11.58
CA ARG A 207 0.17 -7.55 12.28
C ARG A 207 0.94 -6.39 11.65
N ARG A 208 2.25 -6.53 11.49
CA ARG A 208 3.09 -5.50 10.85
C ARG A 208 2.70 -5.27 9.39
N ARG A 209 2.20 -6.28 8.68
CA ARG A 209 1.56 -6.11 7.36
C ARG A 209 0.31 -5.21 7.38
N SER A 210 -0.46 -5.18 8.47
CA SER A 210 -1.61 -4.28 8.56
C SER A 210 -1.21 -2.87 8.96
N GLU A 211 -0.26 -2.75 9.90
CA GLU A 211 0.28 -1.47 10.35
C GLU A 211 0.99 -0.70 9.21
N LEU A 212 1.74 -1.42 8.36
CA LEU A 212 2.37 -0.82 7.18
C LEU A 212 1.36 -0.32 6.16
N LEU A 213 0.25 -1.04 5.94
CA LEU A 213 -0.79 -0.62 5.02
C LEU A 213 -1.47 0.66 5.52
N ASP A 214 -1.75 0.74 6.83
CA ASP A 214 -2.27 1.96 7.46
C ASP A 214 -1.32 3.15 7.30
N GLY A 215 -0.02 2.94 7.52
CA GLY A 215 1.02 3.96 7.34
C GLY A 215 1.10 4.46 5.90
N LEU A 216 1.19 3.53 4.93
CA LEU A 216 1.29 3.84 3.50
C LEU A 216 0.03 4.56 2.99
N TRP A 217 -1.16 4.12 3.40
CA TRP A 217 -2.41 4.76 3.01
C TRP A 217 -2.49 6.19 3.53
N LEU A 218 -2.08 6.43 4.79
CA LEU A 218 -1.99 7.76 5.39
C LEU A 218 -0.96 8.63 4.67
N GLY A 219 0.17 8.05 4.27
CA GLY A 219 1.21 8.70 3.47
C GLY A 219 0.83 8.98 2.02
N GLY A 220 -0.39 8.64 1.60
CA GLY A 220 -0.94 8.94 0.28
C GLY A 220 -0.66 7.89 -0.79
N VAL A 221 -0.02 6.76 -0.44
CA VAL A 221 0.18 5.64 -1.37
C VAL A 221 -1.18 4.99 -1.68
N ARG A 222 -1.40 4.65 -2.95
CA ARG A 222 -2.63 3.99 -3.43
C ARG A 222 -2.40 2.69 -4.17
N HIS A 223 -1.18 2.44 -4.66
CA HIS A 223 -0.78 1.15 -5.21
C HIS A 223 -0.36 0.21 -4.08
N TYR A 224 -0.87 -1.02 -4.11
CA TYR A 224 -0.57 -2.01 -3.08
C TYR A 224 0.94 -2.29 -3.02
N PRO A 225 1.56 -2.34 -1.82
CA PRO A 225 2.99 -2.56 -1.69
C PRO A 225 3.38 -3.98 -2.11
N ASP A 226 4.62 -4.13 -2.59
CA ASP A 226 5.19 -5.44 -2.87
C ASP A 226 5.74 -6.05 -1.58
N MET A 227 5.14 -7.17 -1.16
CA MET A 227 5.47 -7.89 0.07
C MET A 227 5.86 -9.35 -0.24
N THR A 228 6.23 -9.64 -1.49
CA THR A 228 6.33 -11.03 -1.99
C THR A 228 7.75 -11.61 -1.93
N SER A 229 8.65 -11.01 -1.16
CA SER A 229 10.05 -11.45 -1.07
C SER A 229 10.20 -12.87 -0.52
N GLY A 230 9.28 -13.29 0.37
CA GLY A 230 9.35 -14.53 1.12
C GLY A 230 10.47 -14.58 2.18
N LEU A 231 11.25 -13.51 2.35
CA LEU A 231 12.38 -13.48 3.28
C LEU A 231 11.85 -13.28 4.71
N SER A 232 12.21 -14.19 5.61
CA SER A 232 11.85 -14.10 7.02
C SER A 232 12.70 -13.07 7.75
N ASP A 233 12.08 -12.32 8.66
CA ASP A 233 12.77 -11.30 9.45
C ASP A 233 13.82 -11.93 10.38
N ARG A 234 14.98 -11.28 10.45
CA ARG A 234 16.13 -11.73 11.24
C ARG A 234 17.05 -10.56 11.55
N TYR A 235 17.25 -10.32 12.83
CA TYR A 235 18.25 -9.36 13.31
C TYR A 235 19.67 -9.91 13.12
N THR A 236 20.47 -9.22 12.33
CA THR A 236 21.93 -9.39 12.26
C THR A 236 22.59 -8.01 12.18
N THR A 237 23.90 -7.92 12.40
CA THR A 237 24.64 -6.64 12.39
C THR A 237 25.70 -6.55 11.29
N SER A 238 25.68 -7.50 10.35
CA SER A 238 26.63 -7.50 9.23
C SER A 238 26.01 -8.01 7.94
N LEU A 239 26.51 -7.49 6.82
CA LEU A 239 26.09 -7.91 5.49
C LEU A 239 26.30 -9.41 5.25
N ALA A 240 27.46 -9.94 5.69
CA ALA A 240 27.80 -11.35 5.50
C ALA A 240 26.90 -12.28 6.32
N ASP A 241 26.58 -11.89 7.55
CA ASP A 241 25.69 -12.68 8.43
C ASP A 241 24.26 -12.64 7.90
N GLN A 242 23.74 -11.48 7.48
CA GLN A 242 22.41 -11.40 6.88
C GLN A 242 22.30 -12.28 5.63
N TYR A 243 23.32 -12.29 4.75
CA TYR A 243 23.33 -13.14 3.56
C TYR A 243 23.42 -14.65 3.86
N SER A 244 23.74 -15.06 5.09
CA SER A 244 23.64 -16.46 5.49
C SER A 244 22.19 -16.91 5.70
N TYR A 245 21.29 -15.98 6.02
CA TYR A 245 19.85 -16.22 6.18
C TYR A 245 19.05 -15.83 4.94
N TRP A 246 19.47 -14.79 4.24
CA TRP A 246 18.87 -14.31 2.99
C TRP A 246 19.83 -14.62 1.85
N PRO A 247 19.77 -15.78 1.18
CA PRO A 247 20.73 -16.12 0.16
C PRO A 247 20.86 -15.00 -0.88
N LYS A 248 22.09 -14.53 -1.11
CA LYS A 248 22.35 -13.36 -1.97
C LYS A 248 21.74 -13.48 -3.37
N GLY A 249 21.67 -14.70 -3.91
CA GLY A 249 21.02 -14.98 -5.17
C GLY A 249 19.53 -14.66 -5.17
N ASP A 250 18.81 -14.98 -4.10
CA ASP A 250 17.37 -14.79 -3.99
C ASP A 250 17.02 -13.32 -3.72
N VAL A 251 17.80 -12.64 -2.89
CA VAL A 251 17.67 -11.18 -2.71
C VAL A 251 17.87 -10.46 -4.04
N ASN A 252 18.95 -10.78 -4.77
CA ASN A 252 19.22 -10.15 -6.06
C ASN A 252 18.11 -10.47 -7.07
N ARG A 253 17.61 -11.71 -7.09
CA ARG A 253 16.49 -12.12 -7.95
C ARG A 253 15.25 -11.28 -7.67
N TYR A 254 14.91 -11.08 -6.40
CA TYR A 254 13.78 -10.27 -5.98
C TYR A 254 13.96 -8.80 -6.40
N VAL A 255 15.05 -8.15 -6.00
CA VAL A 255 15.26 -6.70 -6.27
C VAL A 255 15.39 -6.40 -7.77
N VAL A 256 16.04 -7.26 -8.55
CA VAL A 256 16.07 -7.13 -10.03
C VAL A 256 14.67 -7.28 -10.62
N THR A 257 13.85 -8.20 -10.09
CA THR A 257 12.46 -8.35 -10.53
C THR A 257 11.64 -7.10 -10.21
N LEU A 258 11.82 -6.48 -9.04
CA LEU A 258 11.17 -5.21 -8.70
C LEU A 258 11.51 -4.11 -9.72
N TYR A 259 12.80 -3.98 -10.08
CA TYR A 259 13.24 -2.95 -11.03
C TYR A 259 12.64 -3.15 -12.41
N ARG A 260 12.55 -4.40 -12.89
CA ARG A 260 11.96 -4.70 -14.20
C ARG A 260 10.43 -4.64 -14.22
N ARG A 261 9.79 -5.13 -13.15
CA ARG A 261 8.32 -5.17 -13.00
C ARG A 261 7.74 -3.77 -12.87
N TYR A 262 8.30 -2.97 -11.97
CA TYR A 262 7.78 -1.65 -11.64
C TYR A 262 8.41 -0.53 -12.46
N ARG A 263 9.51 -0.81 -13.17
CA ARG A 263 10.20 0.12 -14.04
C ARG A 263 10.46 1.49 -13.40
N PRO A 264 10.97 1.59 -12.16
CA PRO A 264 11.09 2.88 -11.49
C PRO A 264 12.14 3.76 -12.17
N ASP A 265 11.87 5.07 -12.29
CA ASP A 265 12.90 6.02 -12.75
C ASP A 265 13.90 6.28 -11.63
N VAL A 266 13.38 6.47 -10.42
CA VAL A 266 14.15 6.71 -9.20
C VAL A 266 13.93 5.58 -8.19
N VAL A 267 15.00 5.16 -7.54
CA VAL A 267 14.94 4.26 -6.38
C VAL A 267 15.55 4.94 -5.17
N VAL A 268 14.90 4.82 -4.00
CA VAL A 268 15.42 5.26 -2.70
C VAL A 268 15.48 4.06 -1.76
N THR A 269 16.62 3.87 -1.08
CA THR A 269 16.76 2.83 -0.04
C THR A 269 17.79 3.21 1.03
N HIS A 270 18.09 2.25 1.90
CA HIS A 270 18.92 2.35 3.12
C HIS A 270 20.38 2.76 2.88
N ASP A 271 21.05 3.12 3.97
CA ASP A 271 22.49 3.34 4.08
C ASP A 271 23.28 2.03 3.88
N VAL A 272 24.46 2.14 3.25
CA VAL A 272 25.42 1.04 3.06
C VAL A 272 25.93 0.44 4.38
N ASN A 273 25.90 1.22 5.46
CA ASN A 273 26.24 0.74 6.80
C ASN A 273 25.02 0.28 7.61
N GLY A 274 23.81 0.40 7.07
CA GLY A 274 22.57 -0.01 7.71
C GLY A 274 22.21 0.83 8.92
N GLU A 275 22.52 2.13 8.86
CA GLU A 275 22.21 3.15 9.86
C GLU A 275 22.77 2.82 11.24
N TYR A 276 21.99 2.11 12.07
CA TYR A 276 22.42 1.60 13.37
C TYR A 276 23.20 0.27 13.28
N GLY A 277 23.48 -0.20 12.07
CA GLY A 277 24.28 -1.39 11.77
C GLY A 277 23.47 -2.60 11.34
N HIS A 278 22.16 -2.47 11.09
CA HIS A 278 21.29 -3.63 10.82
C HIS A 278 21.63 -4.32 9.49
N GLY A 279 21.81 -5.63 9.52
CA GLY A 279 22.23 -6.42 8.37
C GLY A 279 21.24 -6.37 7.21
N ALA A 280 19.93 -6.42 7.48
CA ALA A 280 18.90 -6.29 6.45
C ALA A 280 18.96 -4.96 5.67
N HIS A 281 19.28 -3.84 6.35
CA HIS A 281 19.39 -2.52 5.72
C HIS A 281 20.60 -2.48 4.79
N ARG A 282 21.72 -3.05 5.25
CA ARG A 282 22.94 -3.21 4.43
C ARG A 282 22.67 -4.08 3.20
N VAL A 283 21.87 -5.14 3.36
CA VAL A 283 21.46 -5.99 2.24
C VAL A 283 20.57 -5.22 1.25
N ALA A 284 19.65 -4.38 1.73
CA ALA A 284 18.85 -3.52 0.85
C ALA A 284 19.73 -2.59 0.00
N ALA A 285 20.69 -1.91 0.64
CA ALA A 285 21.63 -1.02 -0.04
C ALA A 285 22.56 -1.76 -1.03
N ASP A 286 23.09 -2.93 -0.67
CA ASP A 286 23.95 -3.75 -1.57
C ASP A 286 23.16 -4.28 -2.77
N ALA A 287 21.97 -4.84 -2.52
CA ALA A 287 21.12 -5.40 -3.56
C ALA A 287 20.59 -4.35 -4.53
N ALA A 288 20.17 -3.17 -4.03
CA ALA A 288 19.72 -2.06 -4.87
C ALA A 288 20.80 -1.59 -5.85
N GLN A 289 22.02 -1.36 -5.35
CA GLN A 289 23.16 -0.99 -6.20
C GLN A 289 23.49 -2.07 -7.22
N LYS A 290 23.47 -3.35 -6.80
CA LYS A 290 23.76 -4.47 -7.70
C LYS A 290 22.68 -4.62 -8.77
N ALA A 291 21.42 -4.37 -8.43
CA ALA A 291 20.28 -4.52 -9.31
C ALA A 291 20.27 -3.51 -10.46
N VAL A 292 20.89 -2.32 -10.32
CA VAL A 292 20.98 -1.32 -11.40
C VAL A 292 21.54 -1.93 -12.70
N ALA A 293 22.72 -2.54 -12.62
CA ALA A 293 23.35 -3.14 -13.81
C ALA A 293 22.64 -4.43 -14.26
N LEU A 294 22.14 -5.23 -13.32
CA LEU A 294 21.47 -6.50 -13.63
C LEU A 294 20.12 -6.29 -14.32
N ALA A 295 19.33 -5.30 -13.89
CA ALA A 295 18.03 -5.00 -14.47
C ALA A 295 18.15 -4.49 -15.91
N ALA A 296 19.16 -3.66 -16.20
CA ALA A 296 19.43 -3.13 -17.53
C ALA A 296 20.02 -4.18 -18.50
N GLY A 297 20.70 -5.19 -17.97
CA GLY A 297 21.31 -6.25 -18.77
C GLY A 297 20.31 -7.17 -19.47
N THR A 298 20.76 -7.81 -20.56
CA THR A 298 19.99 -8.80 -21.33
C THR A 298 20.40 -10.24 -21.04
N GLU A 299 21.26 -10.47 -20.04
CA GLU A 299 21.60 -11.81 -19.57
C GLU A 299 20.40 -12.43 -18.87
N ASN A 300 20.15 -13.73 -19.09
CA ASN A 300 18.99 -14.42 -18.53
C ASN A 300 19.01 -14.40 -16.99
N THR A 301 18.30 -13.44 -16.43
CA THR A 301 18.25 -13.08 -15.02
C THR A 301 16.80 -12.85 -14.64
N ALA A 302 16.52 -12.85 -13.34
CA ALA A 302 15.17 -12.75 -12.78
C ALA A 302 14.28 -11.70 -13.46
N GLY A 303 13.07 -12.10 -13.87
CA GLY A 303 12.10 -11.18 -14.45
C GLY A 303 12.40 -10.69 -15.87
N LEU A 304 13.51 -11.09 -16.52
CA LEU A 304 13.82 -10.64 -17.89
C LEU A 304 12.76 -11.10 -18.90
N GLU A 305 12.37 -12.37 -18.84
CA GLU A 305 11.40 -12.94 -19.78
C GLU A 305 10.01 -12.32 -19.63
N ALA A 306 9.58 -12.08 -18.40
CA ALA A 306 8.26 -11.53 -18.09
C ALA A 306 8.17 -10.01 -18.35
N TYR A 307 9.21 -9.25 -18.00
CA TYR A 307 9.12 -7.79 -17.91
C TYR A 307 10.10 -7.03 -18.83
N GLY A 308 11.06 -7.72 -19.42
CA GLY A 308 12.13 -7.11 -20.22
C GLY A 308 13.21 -6.42 -19.37
N PRO A 309 14.29 -5.92 -19.99
CA PRO A 309 15.30 -5.14 -19.29
C PRO A 309 14.74 -3.76 -18.91
N TRP A 310 15.29 -3.16 -17.86
CA TRP A 310 14.96 -1.80 -17.44
C TRP A 310 16.20 -1.06 -16.95
N GLU A 311 16.42 0.14 -17.48
CA GLU A 311 17.50 1.03 -17.07
C GLU A 311 16.99 2.03 -16.03
N ILE A 312 17.37 1.82 -14.77
CA ILE A 312 17.13 2.78 -13.69
C ILE A 312 17.78 4.12 -14.05
N ARG A 313 17.11 5.23 -13.78
CA ARG A 313 17.68 6.55 -14.04
C ARG A 313 18.52 7.05 -12.88
N LYS A 314 18.03 6.91 -11.64
CA LYS A 314 18.74 7.36 -10.43
C LYS A 314 18.52 6.41 -9.25
N LEU A 315 19.56 6.20 -8.45
CA LEU A 315 19.49 5.48 -7.17
C LEU A 315 20.06 6.36 -6.06
N TYR A 316 19.26 6.56 -5.03
CA TYR A 316 19.63 7.27 -3.81
C TYR A 316 19.68 6.33 -2.62
N LEU A 317 20.68 6.53 -1.79
CA LEU A 317 20.86 5.81 -0.54
C LEU A 317 20.86 6.81 0.62
N HIS A 318 20.16 6.47 1.69
CA HIS A 318 20.16 7.25 2.93
C HIS A 318 21.59 7.41 3.46
N LEU A 319 21.96 8.62 3.90
CA LEU A 319 23.29 9.01 4.42
C LEU A 319 24.49 8.78 3.49
N TYR A 320 24.28 8.47 2.21
CA TYR A 320 25.38 8.19 1.30
C TYR A 320 26.23 9.43 1.02
N GLU A 321 27.56 9.28 1.01
CA GLU A 321 28.49 10.41 1.01
C GLU A 321 28.59 11.12 -0.36
N THR A 322 28.43 10.37 -1.45
CA THR A 322 28.60 10.92 -2.81
C THR A 322 27.32 11.58 -3.29
N GLY A 323 27.43 12.79 -3.86
CA GLY A 323 26.28 13.53 -4.39
C GLY A 323 25.22 13.80 -3.32
N GLN A 324 25.66 14.05 -2.09
CA GLN A 324 24.77 14.19 -0.94
C GLN A 324 23.92 15.46 -1.05
N MET A 325 22.62 15.32 -0.79
CA MET A 325 21.67 16.40 -0.67
C MET A 325 20.85 16.26 0.61
N LYS A 326 20.34 17.39 1.07
CA LYS A 326 19.40 17.46 2.19
C LYS A 326 18.06 17.96 1.69
N MET A 327 17.02 17.19 1.98
CA MET A 327 15.64 17.52 1.64
C MET A 327 15.01 18.41 2.71
N ASP A 328 14.04 19.25 2.35
CA ASP A 328 13.28 20.04 3.33
C ASP A 328 11.90 19.42 3.56
N TRP A 329 11.80 18.59 4.60
CA TRP A 329 10.55 17.94 4.99
C TRP A 329 9.55 18.85 5.69
N ARG A 330 9.90 20.13 5.89
CA ARG A 330 9.04 21.12 6.56
C ARG A 330 8.30 22.01 5.56
N VAL A 331 8.46 21.77 4.26
CA VAL A 331 7.62 22.37 3.23
C VAL A 331 6.19 21.83 3.36
N PRO A 332 5.17 22.70 3.47
CA PRO A 332 3.76 22.29 3.45
C PRO A 332 3.37 21.63 2.12
N LEU A 333 2.67 20.49 2.19
CA LEU A 333 2.22 19.74 1.03
C LEU A 333 0.74 20.02 0.75
N ALA A 334 0.42 20.42 -0.47
CA ALA A 334 -0.93 20.87 -0.84
C ALA A 334 -1.96 19.71 -0.78
N SER A 335 -1.56 18.54 -1.25
CA SER A 335 -2.35 17.29 -1.29
C SER A 335 -2.66 16.74 0.10
N PHE A 336 -1.97 17.23 1.14
CA PHE A 336 -2.15 16.84 2.54
C PHE A 336 -2.68 17.98 3.40
N GLY A 337 -3.40 18.93 2.79
CA GLY A 337 -4.05 20.03 3.50
C GLY A 337 -3.07 20.99 4.19
N GLY A 338 -1.84 21.11 3.67
CA GLY A 338 -0.80 21.97 4.21
C GLY A 338 0.01 21.36 5.35
N ARG A 339 -0.19 20.08 5.67
CA ARG A 339 0.74 19.34 6.54
C ARG A 339 2.09 19.17 5.84
N THR A 340 3.15 19.16 6.63
CA THR A 340 4.51 18.94 6.14
C THR A 340 4.79 17.46 5.94
N ALA A 341 5.77 17.14 5.08
CA ALA A 341 6.20 15.77 4.85
C ALA A 341 6.64 15.07 6.16
N LEU A 342 7.30 15.80 7.07
CA LEU A 342 7.73 15.29 8.37
C LEU A 342 6.55 14.94 9.29
N GLU A 343 5.51 15.78 9.32
CA GLU A 343 4.29 15.52 10.11
C GLU A 343 3.51 14.31 9.59
N ILE A 344 3.53 14.09 8.28
CA ILE A 344 2.88 12.93 7.66
C ILE A 344 3.68 11.67 7.96
N ALA A 345 5.00 11.69 7.78
CA ALA A 345 5.87 10.55 8.10
C ALA A 345 5.78 10.15 9.57
N ARG A 346 5.72 11.11 10.51
CA ARG A 346 5.49 10.83 11.94
C ARG A 346 4.13 10.19 12.20
N ALA A 347 3.07 10.69 11.57
CA ALA A 347 1.73 10.14 11.73
C ALA A 347 1.58 8.74 11.09
N ALA A 348 2.29 8.49 9.99
CA ALA A 348 2.35 7.18 9.34
C ALA A 348 3.17 6.19 10.18
N PHE A 349 4.31 6.61 10.73
CA PHE A 349 5.08 5.79 11.67
C PHE A 349 4.26 5.42 12.91
N ALA A 350 3.45 6.34 13.44
CA ALA A 350 2.56 6.07 14.57
C ALA A 350 1.48 5.00 14.28
N LYS A 351 1.32 4.53 13.03
CA LYS A 351 0.49 3.36 12.69
C LYS A 351 1.19 2.03 12.98
N HIS A 352 2.51 2.02 13.12
CA HIS A 352 3.33 0.88 13.55
C HIS A 352 3.29 0.72 15.06
N VAL A 353 2.08 0.55 15.61
CA VAL A 353 1.82 0.47 17.06
C VAL A 353 2.62 -0.65 17.72
N SER A 354 2.89 -1.75 17.01
CA SER A 354 3.75 -2.83 17.52
C SER A 354 5.20 -2.42 17.77
N GLN A 355 5.66 -1.34 17.13
CA GLN A 355 7.04 -0.85 17.17
C GLN A 355 7.19 0.45 17.98
N ASP A 356 6.09 1.01 18.49
CA ASP A 356 6.10 2.24 19.30
C ASP A 356 6.46 1.96 20.77
N ASP A 357 7.72 1.57 21.01
CA ASP A 357 8.29 1.34 22.34
C ASP A 357 9.15 2.51 22.85
N GLY A 358 9.19 3.62 22.10
CA GLY A 358 9.99 4.81 22.37
C GLY A 358 11.45 4.71 21.94
N THR A 359 11.87 3.63 21.26
CA THR A 359 13.24 3.47 20.75
C THR A 359 13.46 4.24 19.45
N TRP A 360 12.44 4.34 18.62
CA TRP A 360 12.53 4.86 17.26
C TRP A 360 11.76 6.17 17.10
N GLU A 361 12.36 7.11 16.37
CA GLU A 361 11.77 8.41 16.09
C GLU A 361 11.99 8.80 14.62
N VAL A 362 11.01 9.48 14.04
CA VAL A 362 11.10 10.06 12.69
C VAL A 362 11.69 11.47 12.80
N LEU A 363 12.99 11.59 12.52
CA LEU A 363 13.79 12.81 12.69
C LEU A 363 14.52 13.23 11.41
N ASP A 364 14.43 14.52 11.07
CA ASP A 364 15.16 15.18 9.97
C ASP A 364 16.43 15.90 10.46
N GLU A 365 17.03 15.33 11.52
CA GLU A 365 18.26 15.78 12.17
C GLU A 365 18.96 14.64 12.92
N GLY A 366 20.17 14.90 13.39
CA GLY A 366 20.93 13.94 14.20
C GLY A 366 21.70 12.91 13.37
N ARG A 367 22.02 11.77 14.00
CA ARG A 367 22.89 10.75 13.39
C ARG A 367 22.21 10.00 12.24
N HIS A 368 20.90 9.80 12.33
CA HIS A 368 20.10 9.11 11.32
C HIS A 368 19.10 10.09 10.70
N ASP A 369 19.61 11.28 10.35
CA ASP A 369 18.82 12.36 9.73
C ASP A 369 18.18 11.87 8.42
N ASN A 370 16.87 11.62 8.48
CA ASN A 370 16.09 11.04 7.38
C ASN A 370 15.82 12.00 6.22
N SER A 371 16.42 13.20 6.26
CA SER A 371 16.41 14.16 5.16
C SER A 371 17.66 14.12 4.30
N VAL A 372 18.68 13.32 4.68
CA VAL A 372 19.99 13.30 4.01
C VAL A 372 20.14 12.04 3.14
N PHE A 373 20.34 12.26 1.84
CA PHE A 373 20.50 11.18 0.84
C PHE A 373 21.69 11.48 -0.07
N GLY A 374 22.37 10.44 -0.55
CA GLY A 374 23.40 10.57 -1.58
C GLY A 374 23.05 9.81 -2.85
N LEU A 375 23.50 10.36 -3.98
CA LEU A 375 23.32 9.81 -5.31
C LEU A 375 24.34 8.68 -5.56
N ALA A 376 23.92 7.43 -5.36
CA ALA A 376 24.75 6.24 -5.56
C ALA A 376 24.90 5.87 -7.04
N PHE A 377 23.90 6.19 -7.86
CA PHE A 377 23.96 6.00 -9.30
C PHE A 377 23.09 7.03 -10.04
N SER A 378 23.55 7.46 -11.21
CA SER A 378 22.75 8.24 -12.16
C SER A 378 23.12 7.94 -13.60
N ALA A 379 22.11 7.68 -14.43
CA ALA A 379 22.22 7.61 -15.89
C ALA A 379 22.03 8.98 -16.56
N VAL A 380 21.59 9.99 -15.80
CA VAL A 380 21.18 11.32 -16.31
C VAL A 380 22.06 12.46 -15.79
N GLY A 381 23.21 12.14 -15.21
CA GLY A 381 24.16 13.10 -14.65
C GLY A 381 23.94 13.41 -13.16
N PRO A 382 24.88 14.11 -12.52
CA PRO A 382 24.80 14.43 -11.10
C PRO A 382 23.76 15.51 -10.80
N ASP A 383 23.30 15.54 -9.54
CA ASP A 383 22.51 16.66 -9.02
C ASP A 383 23.39 17.89 -8.85
N VAL A 384 22.87 19.05 -9.24
CA VAL A 384 23.54 20.34 -9.14
C VAL A 384 22.77 21.26 -8.19
N THR A 385 21.43 21.24 -8.25
CA THR A 385 20.57 22.06 -7.38
C THR A 385 20.30 21.34 -6.06
N GLY A 386 19.98 20.05 -6.14
CA GLY A 386 19.56 19.23 -5.00
C GLY A 386 18.15 19.57 -4.50
N GLY A 387 17.66 18.77 -3.54
CA GLY A 387 16.30 18.94 -3.00
C GLY A 387 15.19 18.37 -3.90
N ASP A 388 15.56 17.70 -4.99
CA ASP A 388 14.66 17.00 -5.90
C ASP A 388 15.30 15.70 -6.39
N PHE A 389 14.71 14.56 -6.04
CA PHE A 389 15.18 13.25 -6.51
C PHE A 389 15.07 13.10 -8.04
N PHE A 390 14.21 13.89 -8.68
CA PHE A 390 13.93 13.82 -10.11
C PHE A 390 14.72 14.85 -10.94
N GLU A 391 15.70 15.55 -10.34
CA GLU A 391 16.55 16.50 -11.06
C GLU A 391 17.18 15.81 -12.29
N ASN A 392 17.18 16.51 -13.44
CA ASN A 392 17.61 16.03 -14.76
C ASN A 392 16.72 14.98 -15.44
N LEU A 393 15.57 14.61 -14.87
CA LEU A 393 14.55 13.80 -15.55
C LEU A 393 13.55 14.70 -16.27
N SER A 394 13.33 14.47 -17.56
CA SER A 394 12.28 15.16 -18.31
C SER A 394 10.91 14.51 -18.04
N GLU A 395 9.88 15.32 -17.84
CA GLU A 395 8.48 14.86 -17.62
C GLU A 395 7.93 13.98 -18.76
N THR A 396 8.55 14.01 -19.94
CA THR A 396 8.13 13.27 -21.14
C THR A 396 9.20 12.28 -21.59
N GLN A 397 9.18 11.07 -21.05
CA GLN A 397 9.64 9.89 -21.79
C GLN A 397 8.47 8.91 -21.90
N GLU A 398 7.59 9.16 -22.88
CA GLU A 398 6.78 8.09 -23.45
C GLU A 398 7.74 7.10 -24.11
N GLU A 399 8.13 6.04 -23.39
CA GLU A 399 8.73 4.88 -24.04
C GLU A 399 7.62 4.07 -24.71
N THR A 400 7.79 3.92 -26.02
CA THR A 400 6.90 3.23 -26.96
C THR A 400 6.35 1.92 -26.40
N GLY A 401 5.02 1.83 -26.38
CA GLY A 401 4.27 0.72 -25.83
C GLY A 401 4.78 -0.65 -26.27
N LEU A 402 5.38 -1.37 -25.32
CA LEU A 402 5.32 -2.82 -25.30
C LEU A 402 4.06 -3.17 -24.50
N VAL A 403 3.00 -3.60 -25.19
CA VAL A 403 1.88 -4.27 -24.54
C VAL A 403 2.43 -5.60 -24.02
N ILE A 404 2.78 -5.64 -22.74
CA ILE A 404 3.14 -6.87 -22.06
C ILE A 404 1.83 -7.45 -21.51
N THR A 405 1.43 -8.60 -22.04
CA THR A 405 0.44 -9.47 -21.41
C THR A 405 1.04 -9.97 -20.11
N VAL A 406 0.49 -9.53 -18.98
CA VAL A 406 0.81 -10.05 -17.64
C VAL A 406 0.38 -11.51 -17.60
N PRO A 407 1.26 -12.49 -17.29
CA PRO A 407 0.83 -13.83 -16.97
C PRO A 407 0.02 -13.79 -15.66
N GLU A 408 -1.09 -14.52 -15.61
CA GLU A 408 -1.82 -14.76 -14.36
C GLU A 408 -0.87 -15.32 -13.29
N GLN A 409 -1.18 -15.04 -12.03
CA GLN A 409 -0.36 -15.22 -10.84
C GLN A 409 0.00 -16.69 -10.50
N ASP A 410 -0.27 -17.63 -11.41
CA ASP A 410 -0.31 -19.08 -11.17
C ASP A 410 1.04 -19.81 -11.34
N ASP A 411 2.12 -19.15 -11.74
CA ASP A 411 3.41 -19.83 -12.02
C ASP A 411 4.59 -19.36 -11.15
N ILE A 412 4.35 -19.06 -9.87
CA ILE A 412 5.42 -19.13 -8.86
C ILE A 412 5.18 -20.40 -8.03
N PRO A 413 6.01 -21.45 -8.16
CA PRO A 413 5.90 -22.59 -7.27
C PRO A 413 6.19 -22.13 -5.84
N MET A 414 5.13 -22.04 -5.02
CA MET A 414 5.27 -22.04 -3.57
C MET A 414 5.90 -23.37 -3.18
N VAL A 415 7.21 -23.37 -2.95
CA VAL A 415 7.86 -24.45 -2.22
C VAL A 415 7.43 -24.29 -0.76
N ILE A 416 6.29 -24.87 -0.44
CA ILE A 416 5.89 -25.14 0.94
C ILE A 416 6.76 -26.32 1.38
N ASP A 417 7.95 -26.06 1.90
CA ASP A 417 8.64 -27.06 2.69
C ASP A 417 7.88 -27.19 4.01
N SER A 418 7.15 -28.29 4.13
CA SER A 418 6.55 -28.79 5.36
C SER A 418 7.64 -28.94 6.42
N ILE A 419 7.59 -28.14 7.47
CA ILE A 419 8.37 -28.35 8.69
C ILE A 419 7.51 -29.23 9.61
N GLU A 420 7.95 -30.48 9.82
CA GLU A 420 7.62 -31.26 11.03
C GLU A 420 8.27 -30.66 12.28
#